data_AF-F6WR46-F1
#
_entry.id   AF-F6WR46-F1
#
_cell.length_a   1.000
_cell.length_b   1.000
_cell.length_c   1.000
_cell.angle_alpha   90.00
_cell.angle_beta   90.00
_cell.angle_gamma   90.00
#
_symmetry.space_group_name_H-M   'P 1'
#
loop_
_entity.id
_entity.type
_entity.pdbx_description
1 polymer ?
#
loop_
_entity_poly.entity_id
_entity_poly.type
_entity_poly.pdbx_seq_one_letter_code
_entity_poly.pdbx_strand_id
1 'polypeptide(L)'
;MTTVYGVTRYGGVLQVQRQLLYLDDFPRQHSLKGAMYLVDALFQSINEIFTGASHIQKWFTDIARCVSRGGNPVEWETPLGLRVVQPYHSIMTQTMDTQLQRINFTRATTAPNVMKQTNAFPPNFIHSLDSTHMMLTALYCHKFGIKFSAVHDCYWTHACDVDIMNVICREQFVKLHSQPILEKLASHLKKFLKPAEPHDITNTLQEELLLSLLNNVPTKGDFDLNQVKNSVFFFS
;
A
#
# COMPACT_ATOMS: atom_id res chain seq x y z
N MET A 1 -2.11 1.77 -13.27
CA MET A 1 -2.75 2.48 -12.15
C MET A 1 -3.04 1.55 -10.97
N THR A 2 -3.76 0.45 -11.16
CA THR A 2 -4.27 -0.36 -10.04
C THR A 2 -3.27 -1.38 -9.45
N THR A 3 -2.14 -1.62 -10.12
CA THR A 3 -1.10 -2.57 -9.69
C THR A 3 -0.40 -2.15 -8.40
N VAL A 4 -0.09 -0.85 -8.24
CA VAL A 4 0.45 -0.29 -6.98
C VAL A 4 -0.55 -0.38 -5.82
N TYR A 5 -1.83 -0.58 -6.14
CA TYR A 5 -2.91 -0.77 -5.18
C TYR A 5 -3.25 -2.25 -4.91
N GLY A 6 -2.35 -3.17 -5.27
CA GLY A 6 -2.48 -4.58 -4.92
C GLY A 6 -3.35 -5.41 -5.87
N VAL A 7 -3.58 -4.94 -7.11
CA VAL A 7 -4.24 -5.77 -8.12
C VAL A 7 -3.41 -7.01 -8.43
N THR A 8 -4.02 -8.17 -8.27
CA THR A 8 -3.45 -9.47 -8.62
C THR A 8 -3.60 -9.73 -10.11
N ARG A 9 -2.85 -10.71 -10.64
CA ARG A 9 -3.01 -11.18 -12.02
C ARG A 9 -4.48 -11.48 -12.36
N TYR A 10 -5.20 -12.14 -11.47
CA TYR A 10 -6.63 -12.43 -11.64
C TYR A 10 -7.47 -11.15 -11.78
N GLY A 11 -7.28 -10.19 -10.88
CA GLY A 11 -7.98 -8.90 -10.96
C GLY A 11 -7.63 -8.12 -12.23
N GLY A 12 -6.36 -8.16 -12.65
CA GLY A 12 -5.90 -7.56 -13.90
C GLY A 12 -6.57 -8.18 -15.13
N VAL A 13 -6.71 -9.50 -15.17
CA VAL A 13 -7.39 -10.20 -16.29
C VAL A 13 -8.83 -9.74 -16.41
N LEU A 14 -9.56 -9.63 -15.29
CA LEU A 14 -10.93 -9.13 -15.32
C LEU A 14 -11.03 -7.67 -15.79
N GLN A 15 -10.09 -6.82 -15.36
CA GLN A 15 -10.04 -5.42 -15.78
C GLN A 15 -9.77 -5.30 -17.29
N VAL A 16 -8.75 -6.00 -17.80
CA VAL A 16 -8.40 -5.98 -19.23
C VAL A 16 -9.50 -6.62 -20.08
N GLN A 17 -10.04 -7.76 -19.65
CA GLN A 17 -11.13 -8.42 -20.36
C GLN A 17 -12.34 -7.51 -20.51
N ARG A 18 -12.71 -6.78 -19.44
CA ARG A 18 -13.80 -5.80 -19.51
C ARG A 18 -13.52 -4.72 -20.56
N GLN A 19 -12.28 -4.23 -20.68
CA GLN A 19 -11.91 -3.25 -21.71
C GLN A 19 -11.95 -3.84 -23.12
N LEU A 20 -11.47 -5.07 -23.31
CA LEU A 20 -11.53 -5.75 -24.61
C LEU A 20 -12.97 -5.96 -25.10
N LEU A 21 -13.92 -6.16 -24.18
CA LEU A 21 -15.34 -6.32 -24.54
C LEU A 21 -16.01 -5.02 -25.01
N TYR A 22 -15.42 -3.85 -24.75
CA TYR A 22 -15.89 -2.56 -25.27
C TYR A 22 -15.36 -2.24 -26.67
N LEU A 23 -14.42 -3.03 -27.21
CA LEU A 23 -13.89 -2.85 -28.54
C LEU A 23 -14.74 -3.64 -29.54
N ASP A 24 -15.49 -2.94 -30.39
CA ASP A 24 -16.39 -3.57 -31.37
C ASP A 24 -15.63 -4.45 -32.37
N ASP A 25 -14.41 -4.04 -32.75
CA ASP A 25 -13.56 -4.77 -33.69
C ASP A 25 -12.82 -5.96 -33.07
N PHE A 26 -12.88 -6.14 -31.74
CA PHE A 26 -12.16 -7.22 -31.06
C PHE A 26 -12.99 -8.52 -31.01
N PRO A 27 -12.46 -9.68 -31.46
CA PRO A 27 -13.20 -10.94 -31.43
C PRO A 27 -13.53 -11.38 -30.00
N ARG A 28 -14.82 -11.31 -29.61
CA ARG A 28 -15.29 -11.60 -28.24
C ARG A 28 -14.88 -12.99 -27.72
N GLN A 29 -14.82 -13.98 -28.60
CA GLN A 29 -14.37 -15.36 -28.30
C GLN A 29 -12.92 -15.43 -27.78
N HIS A 30 -12.09 -14.45 -28.09
CA HIS A 30 -10.70 -14.36 -27.65
C HIS A 30 -10.52 -13.41 -26.47
N SER A 31 -11.58 -12.80 -25.94
CA SER A 31 -11.49 -11.78 -24.87
C SER A 31 -10.74 -12.27 -23.63
N LEU A 32 -11.03 -13.49 -23.16
CA LEU A 32 -10.35 -14.05 -21.99
C LEU A 32 -8.88 -14.39 -22.29
N LYS A 33 -8.61 -15.09 -23.40
CA LYS A 33 -7.24 -15.49 -23.77
C LYS A 33 -6.35 -14.27 -24.06
N GLY A 34 -6.90 -13.27 -24.77
CA GLY A 34 -6.24 -12.00 -25.04
C GLY A 34 -5.98 -11.22 -23.75
N ALA A 35 -6.94 -11.15 -22.83
CA ALA A 35 -6.73 -10.51 -21.53
C ALA A 35 -5.63 -11.19 -20.71
N MET A 36 -5.59 -12.53 -20.68
CA MET A 36 -4.52 -13.27 -20.00
C MET A 36 -3.14 -12.93 -20.55
N TYR A 37 -2.99 -12.96 -21.88
CA TYR A 37 -1.73 -12.61 -22.55
C TYR A 37 -1.31 -11.16 -22.27
N LEU A 38 -2.23 -10.21 -22.44
CA LEU A 38 -1.95 -8.78 -22.22
C LEU A 38 -1.56 -8.52 -20.77
N VAL A 39 -2.21 -9.16 -19.80
CA VAL A 39 -1.85 -9.02 -18.39
C VAL A 39 -0.45 -9.57 -18.13
N ASP A 40 -0.08 -10.72 -18.68
CA ASP A 40 1.27 -11.25 -18.51
C ASP A 40 2.32 -10.29 -19.06
N ALA A 41 2.11 -9.77 -20.27
CA ALA A 41 2.98 -8.76 -20.89
C ALA A 41 3.06 -7.48 -20.04
N LEU A 42 1.92 -6.98 -19.55
CA LEU A 42 1.87 -5.78 -18.71
C LEU A 42 2.64 -5.94 -17.40
N PHE A 43 2.46 -7.07 -16.69
CA PHE A 43 3.20 -7.31 -15.43
C PHE A 43 4.69 -7.48 -15.68
N GLN A 44 5.08 -8.10 -16.80
CA GLN A 44 6.49 -8.18 -17.19
C GLN A 44 7.07 -6.77 -17.42
N SER A 45 6.42 -5.94 -18.24
CA SER A 45 6.88 -4.57 -18.52
C SER A 45 6.93 -3.69 -17.26
N ILE A 46 5.95 -3.80 -16.36
CA ILE A 46 5.95 -3.03 -15.10
C ILE A 46 7.15 -3.41 -14.22
N ASN A 47 7.47 -4.70 -14.11
CA ASN A 47 8.60 -5.17 -13.30
C ASN A 47 9.95 -4.77 -13.90
N GLU A 48 10.06 -4.71 -15.24
CA GLU A 48 11.25 -4.22 -15.93
C GLU A 48 11.48 -2.72 -15.68
N ILE A 49 10.41 -1.92 -15.66
CA ILE A 49 10.50 -0.46 -15.50
C ILE A 49 10.67 -0.04 -14.03
N PHE A 50 9.99 -0.72 -13.09
CA PHE A 50 9.87 -0.28 -11.69
C PHE A 50 10.50 -1.25 -10.69
N THR A 51 11.72 -1.71 -10.97
CA THR A 51 12.46 -2.68 -10.14
C THR A 51 12.52 -2.29 -8.66
N GLY A 52 12.85 -1.03 -8.35
CA GLY A 52 12.90 -0.53 -6.97
C GLY A 52 11.55 -0.60 -6.24
N ALA A 53 10.46 -0.22 -6.92
CA ALA A 53 9.11 -0.31 -6.35
C ALA A 53 8.70 -1.77 -6.10
N SER A 54 8.99 -2.66 -7.05
CA SER A 54 8.73 -4.11 -6.90
C SER A 54 9.51 -4.71 -5.73
N HIS A 55 10.77 -4.30 -5.52
CA HIS A 55 11.57 -4.74 -4.36
C HIS A 55 10.98 -4.26 -3.03
N ILE A 56 10.58 -2.98 -2.93
CA ILE A 56 9.94 -2.44 -1.72
C ILE A 56 8.60 -3.13 -1.45
N GLN A 57 7.79 -3.35 -2.49
CA GLN A 57 6.51 -4.04 -2.37
C GLN A 57 6.68 -5.48 -1.88
N LYS A 58 7.70 -6.19 -2.38
CA LYS A 58 8.05 -7.53 -1.90
C LYS A 58 8.48 -7.49 -0.43
N TRP A 59 9.36 -6.56 -0.07
CA TRP A 59 9.81 -6.37 1.31
C TRP A 59 8.64 -6.10 2.27
N PHE A 60 7.71 -5.22 1.90
CA PHE A 60 6.46 -5.01 2.65
C PHE A 60 5.63 -6.29 2.80
N THR A 61 5.46 -7.03 1.72
CA THR A 61 4.69 -8.28 1.70
C THR A 61 5.30 -9.32 2.65
N ASP A 62 6.62 -9.47 2.64
CA ASP A 62 7.33 -10.45 3.46
C ASP A 62 7.29 -10.07 4.95
N ILE A 63 7.46 -8.79 5.29
CA ILE A 63 7.33 -8.29 6.67
C ILE A 63 5.90 -8.47 7.19
N ALA A 64 4.89 -8.04 6.43
CA ALA A 64 3.49 -8.14 6.83
C ALA A 64 3.08 -9.61 7.10
N ARG A 65 3.56 -10.53 6.25
CA ARG A 65 3.36 -11.96 6.44
C ARG A 65 3.97 -12.46 7.74
N CYS A 66 5.20 -12.05 8.07
CA CYS A 66 5.87 -12.45 9.30
C CYS A 66 5.17 -11.91 10.55
N VAL A 67 4.80 -10.62 10.55
CA VAL A 67 4.07 -9.98 11.67
C VAL A 67 2.72 -10.67 11.90
N SER A 68 1.96 -10.90 10.83
CA SER A 68 0.63 -11.52 10.92
C SER A 68 0.69 -13.00 11.31
N ARG A 69 1.67 -13.77 10.84
CA ARG A 69 1.87 -15.15 11.31
C ARG A 69 2.26 -15.20 12.79
N GLY A 70 2.91 -14.16 13.31
CA GLY A 70 3.20 -14.00 14.74
C GLY A 70 1.97 -13.64 15.60
N GLY A 71 0.78 -13.59 14.99
CA GLY A 71 -0.49 -13.34 15.68
C GLY A 71 -0.85 -11.87 15.84
N ASN A 72 -0.08 -10.94 15.28
CA ASN A 72 -0.32 -9.51 15.41
C ASN A 72 -0.87 -8.90 14.10
N PRO A 73 -1.86 -8.00 14.15
CA PRO A 73 -2.20 -7.19 13.00
C PRO A 73 -1.03 -6.26 12.63
N VAL A 74 -0.86 -5.96 11.35
CA VAL A 74 0.16 -5.00 10.93
C VAL A 74 -0.28 -3.60 11.30
N GLU A 75 0.61 -2.85 11.92
CA GLU A 75 0.41 -1.44 12.24
C GLU A 75 1.70 -0.64 12.09
N TRP A 76 1.54 0.65 11.81
CA TRP A 76 2.63 1.60 11.64
C TRP A 76 2.19 2.99 12.08
N GLU A 77 3.14 3.91 12.09
CA GLU A 77 2.92 5.32 12.35
C GLU A 77 3.28 6.12 11.11
N THR A 78 2.40 7.04 10.70
CA THR A 78 2.69 7.96 9.58
C THR A 78 3.73 9.01 10.01
N PRO A 79 4.40 9.69 9.07
CA PRO A 79 5.33 10.78 9.42
C PRO A 79 4.69 11.97 10.16
N LEU A 80 3.36 12.07 10.20
CA LEU A 80 2.60 13.05 11.00
C LEU A 80 2.16 12.52 12.38
N GLY A 81 2.56 11.31 12.77
CA GLY A 81 2.24 10.74 14.09
C GLY A 81 0.91 10.00 14.16
N LEU A 82 0.19 9.83 13.06
CA LEU A 82 -1.04 9.02 13.03
C LEU A 82 -0.69 7.54 13.06
N ARG A 83 -1.16 6.81 14.09
CA ARG A 83 -1.10 5.34 14.15
C ARG A 83 -2.16 4.73 13.23
N VAL A 84 -1.74 3.82 12.36
CA VAL A 84 -2.60 3.08 11.43
C VAL A 84 -2.52 1.59 11.74
N VAL A 85 -3.68 0.94 11.90
CA VAL A 85 -3.79 -0.49 12.19
C VAL A 85 -4.67 -1.15 11.15
N GLN A 86 -4.22 -2.26 10.59
CA GLN A 86 -5.03 -3.02 9.63
C GLN A 86 -6.11 -3.85 10.32
N PRO A 87 -7.40 -3.70 9.94
CA PRO A 87 -8.51 -4.33 10.66
C PRO A 87 -8.77 -5.79 10.25
N TYR A 88 -7.88 -6.40 9.45
CA TYR A 88 -8.14 -7.69 8.83
C TYR A 88 -7.91 -8.85 9.81
N HIS A 89 -9.00 -9.36 10.34
CA HIS A 89 -9.02 -10.52 11.24
C HIS A 89 -9.66 -11.74 10.57
N SER A 90 -9.33 -12.92 11.08
CA SER A 90 -9.93 -14.17 10.64
C SER A 90 -11.41 -14.20 11.02
N ILE A 91 -12.23 -14.83 10.20
CA ILE A 91 -13.68 -14.90 10.42
C ILE A 91 -14.00 -16.34 10.81
N MET A 92 -14.76 -16.50 11.89
CA MET A 92 -15.31 -17.78 12.30
C MET A 92 -16.81 -17.79 12.00
N THR A 93 -17.24 -18.79 11.24
CA THR A 93 -18.66 -19.04 10.98
C THR A 93 -19.18 -20.03 12.02
N GLN A 94 -20.25 -19.66 12.70
CA GLN A 94 -21.01 -20.53 13.59
C GLN A 94 -22.37 -20.80 12.97
N THR A 95 -22.77 -22.07 12.99
CA THR A 95 -24.07 -22.48 12.47
C THR A 95 -24.97 -22.83 13.65
N MET A 96 -26.19 -22.30 13.64
CA MET A 96 -27.21 -22.59 14.63
C MET A 96 -28.43 -23.18 13.93
N ASP A 97 -28.81 -24.39 14.32
CA ASP A 97 -30.03 -25.02 13.87
C ASP A 97 -31.20 -24.54 14.73
N THR A 98 -32.21 -23.96 14.07
CA THR A 98 -33.49 -23.60 14.67
C THR A 98 -34.57 -24.59 14.22
N GLN A 99 -35.75 -24.55 14.83
CA GLN A 99 -36.87 -25.42 14.44
C GLN A 99 -37.36 -25.21 12.99
N LEU A 100 -37.07 -24.04 12.39
CA LEU A 100 -37.53 -23.69 11.03
C LEU A 100 -36.41 -23.76 9.99
N GLN A 101 -35.17 -23.43 10.37
CA GLN A 101 -34.04 -23.35 9.44
C GLN A 101 -32.69 -23.35 10.14
N ARG A 102 -31.64 -23.59 9.34
CA ARG A 102 -30.24 -23.47 9.73
C ARG A 102 -29.74 -22.05 9.44
N ILE A 103 -29.26 -21.34 10.46
CA ILE A 103 -28.75 -19.97 10.35
C ILE A 103 -27.23 -19.97 10.54
N ASN A 104 -26.51 -19.29 9.64
CA ASN A 104 -25.06 -19.11 9.73
C ASN A 104 -24.74 -17.68 10.19
N PHE A 105 -23.96 -17.56 11.27
CA PHE A 105 -23.46 -16.29 11.80
C PHE A 105 -21.94 -16.22 11.64
N THR A 106 -21.42 -15.10 11.17
CA THR A 106 -19.98 -14.87 11.05
C THR A 106 -19.52 -13.85 12.08
N ARG A 107 -18.49 -14.18 12.87
CA ARG A 107 -17.84 -13.23 13.77
C ARG A 107 -16.35 -13.12 13.47
N ALA A 108 -15.78 -11.93 13.59
CA ALA A 108 -14.35 -11.74 13.55
C ALA A 108 -13.71 -12.34 14.81
N THR A 109 -12.59 -13.05 14.65
CA THR A 109 -11.76 -13.50 15.75
C THR A 109 -10.71 -12.43 16.09
N THR A 110 -9.94 -12.64 17.16
CA THR A 110 -8.78 -11.80 17.49
C THR A 110 -7.55 -12.13 16.64
N ALA A 111 -7.54 -13.28 15.95
CA ALA A 111 -6.41 -13.70 15.14
C ALA A 111 -6.39 -12.95 13.80
N PRO A 112 -5.25 -12.42 13.35
CA PRO A 112 -5.15 -11.71 12.08
C PRO A 112 -5.40 -12.65 10.89
N ASN A 113 -6.01 -12.12 9.83
CA ASN A 113 -6.08 -12.82 8.55
C ASN A 113 -4.79 -12.57 7.77
N VAL A 114 -3.84 -13.51 7.83
CA VAL A 114 -2.50 -13.37 7.25
C VAL A 114 -2.54 -12.95 5.78
N MET A 115 -3.39 -13.55 4.96
CA MET A 115 -3.46 -13.25 3.53
C MET A 115 -3.92 -11.82 3.26
N LYS A 116 -5.00 -11.36 3.93
CA LYS A 116 -5.52 -10.00 3.77
C LYS A 116 -4.54 -8.96 4.31
N GLN A 117 -3.95 -9.20 5.48
CA GLN A 117 -2.92 -8.33 6.06
C GLN A 117 -1.74 -8.14 5.10
N THR A 118 -1.21 -9.26 4.61
CA THR A 118 -0.07 -9.30 3.68
C THR A 118 -0.34 -8.50 2.40
N ASN A 119 -1.47 -8.78 1.74
CA ASN A 119 -1.78 -8.18 0.44
C ASN A 119 -2.19 -6.71 0.54
N ALA A 120 -2.80 -6.30 1.66
CA ALA A 120 -3.26 -4.94 1.86
C ALA A 120 -2.20 -4.02 2.45
N PHE A 121 -1.09 -4.54 2.99
CA PHE A 121 -0.06 -3.71 3.61
C PHE A 121 0.63 -2.74 2.64
N PRO A 122 1.19 -3.17 1.50
CA PRO A 122 1.79 -2.23 0.54
C PRO A 122 0.84 -1.09 0.14
N PRO A 123 -0.40 -1.34 -0.34
CA PRO A 123 -1.26 -0.25 -0.79
C PRO A 123 -1.71 0.67 0.36
N ASN A 124 -2.05 0.10 1.53
CA ASN A 124 -2.45 0.92 2.67
C ASN A 124 -1.30 1.81 3.19
N PHE A 125 -0.06 1.31 3.15
CA PHE A 125 1.11 2.08 3.53
C PHE A 125 1.32 3.27 2.59
N ILE A 126 1.26 3.05 1.26
CA ILE A 126 1.38 4.14 0.27
C ILE A 126 0.24 5.15 0.42
N HIS A 127 -1.01 4.70 0.56
CA HIS A 127 -2.13 5.62 0.82
C HIS A 127 -1.95 6.46 2.09
N SER A 128 -1.30 5.93 3.12
CA SER A 128 -0.99 6.70 4.32
C SER A 128 0.07 7.78 4.08
N LEU A 129 1.00 7.57 3.14
CA LEU A 129 1.98 8.58 2.71
C LEU A 129 1.34 9.63 1.79
N ASP A 130 0.48 9.22 0.86
CA ASP A 130 -0.29 10.16 0.02
C ASP A 130 -1.16 11.08 0.88
N SER A 131 -1.83 10.50 1.89
CA SER A 131 -2.60 11.25 2.88
C SER A 131 -1.73 12.23 3.67
N THR A 132 -0.54 11.80 4.07
CA THR A 132 0.44 12.65 4.75
C THR A 132 0.88 13.82 3.87
N HIS A 133 1.16 13.58 2.59
CA HIS A 133 1.56 14.62 1.63
C HIS A 133 0.43 15.62 1.39
N MET A 134 -0.80 15.15 1.22
CA MET A 134 -1.99 15.99 1.10
C MET A 134 -2.17 16.87 2.35
N MET A 135 -2.08 16.30 3.55
CA MET A 135 -2.24 17.04 4.79
C MET A 135 -1.15 18.10 4.97
N LEU A 136 0.12 17.76 4.68
CA LEU A 136 1.22 18.74 4.69
C LEU A 136 0.96 19.86 3.69
N THR A 137 0.57 19.54 2.46
CA THR A 137 0.26 20.54 1.43
C THR A 137 -0.87 21.46 1.90
N ALA A 138 -1.96 20.92 2.45
CA ALA A 138 -3.08 21.68 2.98
C ALA A 138 -2.67 22.65 4.10
N LEU A 139 -1.85 22.18 5.07
CA LEU A 139 -1.38 22.99 6.19
C LEU A 139 -0.51 24.17 5.71
N TYR A 140 0.38 23.93 4.75
CA TYR A 140 1.22 24.99 4.21
C TYR A 140 0.44 25.94 3.30
N CYS A 141 -0.48 25.46 2.47
CA CYS A 141 -1.41 26.33 1.74
C CYS A 141 -2.18 27.25 2.68
N HIS A 142 -2.71 26.71 3.78
CA HIS A 142 -3.40 27.51 4.80
C HIS A 142 -2.49 28.59 5.41
N LYS A 143 -1.23 28.26 5.70
CA LYS A 143 -0.24 29.22 6.22
C LYS A 143 0.03 30.38 5.25
N PHE A 144 -0.03 30.13 3.94
CA PHE A 144 0.11 31.16 2.90
C PHE A 144 -1.21 31.84 2.51
N GLY A 145 -2.31 31.56 3.23
CA GLY A 145 -3.63 32.15 2.96
C GLY A 145 -4.37 31.54 1.76
N ILE A 146 -3.85 30.44 1.20
CA ILE A 146 -4.41 29.77 0.01
C ILE A 146 -5.55 28.86 0.44
N LYS A 147 -6.69 28.94 -0.26
CA LYS A 147 -7.79 27.99 -0.07
C LYS A 147 -7.43 26.65 -0.69
N PHE A 148 -7.57 25.57 0.07
CA PHE A 148 -7.21 24.24 -0.36
C PHE A 148 -8.38 23.28 -0.15
N SER A 149 -8.62 22.43 -1.14
CA SER A 149 -9.48 21.25 -1.04
C SER A 149 -8.78 20.10 -1.76
N ALA A 150 -9.13 18.86 -1.45
CA ALA A 150 -8.55 17.71 -2.11
C ALA A 150 -9.53 16.55 -2.21
N VAL A 151 -9.41 15.81 -3.31
CA VAL A 151 -9.99 14.47 -3.49
C VAL A 151 -8.82 13.53 -3.68
N HIS A 152 -8.31 12.97 -2.58
CA HIS A 152 -7.11 12.14 -2.56
C HIS A 152 -5.89 12.84 -3.20
N ASP A 153 -5.48 12.40 -4.39
CA ASP A 153 -4.34 12.88 -5.17
C ASP A 153 -4.69 14.07 -6.09
N CYS A 154 -5.94 14.54 -6.07
CA CYS A 154 -6.37 15.72 -6.81
C CYS A 154 -6.47 16.92 -5.88
N TYR A 155 -5.61 17.92 -6.05
CA TYR A 155 -5.57 19.13 -5.21
C TYR A 155 -6.22 20.33 -5.90
N TRP A 156 -7.12 21.01 -5.19
CA TRP A 156 -7.94 22.09 -5.70
C TRP A 156 -7.69 23.39 -4.93
N THR A 157 -7.64 24.50 -5.68
CA THR A 157 -7.53 25.86 -5.16
C THR A 157 -8.18 26.85 -6.15
N HIS A 158 -8.17 28.15 -5.84
CA HIS A 158 -8.61 29.16 -6.80
C HIS A 158 -7.59 29.32 -7.93
N ALA A 159 -8.06 29.67 -9.13
CA ALA A 159 -7.21 29.76 -10.33
C ALA A 159 -5.99 30.69 -10.17
N CYS A 160 -6.09 31.75 -9.38
CA CYS A 160 -4.98 32.67 -9.11
C CYS A 160 -3.87 32.07 -8.21
N ASP A 161 -4.16 31.00 -7.48
CA ASP A 161 -3.25 30.43 -6.47
C ASP A 161 -2.59 29.13 -6.92
N VAL A 162 -2.93 28.63 -8.13
CA VAL A 162 -2.47 27.32 -8.66
C VAL A 162 -0.95 27.22 -8.67
N ASP A 163 -0.26 28.27 -9.14
CA ASP A 163 1.20 28.27 -9.22
C ASP A 163 1.84 28.15 -7.83
N ILE A 164 1.29 28.85 -6.85
CA ILE A 164 1.81 28.83 -5.47
C ILE A 164 1.50 27.47 -4.82
N MET A 165 0.30 26.93 -5.03
CA MET A 165 -0.07 25.59 -4.55
C MET A 165 0.88 24.52 -5.14
N ASN A 166 1.23 24.60 -6.42
CA ASN A 166 2.14 23.66 -7.07
C ASN A 166 3.56 23.70 -6.48
N VAL A 167 4.07 24.89 -6.15
CA VAL A 167 5.35 25.04 -5.44
C VAL A 167 5.27 24.37 -4.08
N ILE A 168 4.23 24.66 -3.29
CA ILE A 168 4.04 24.05 -1.96
C ILE A 168 3.93 22.53 -2.07
N CYS A 169 3.13 22.01 -3.01
CA CYS A 169 2.95 20.59 -3.25
C CYS A 169 4.29 19.88 -3.46
N ARG A 170 5.12 20.37 -4.39
CA ARG A 170 6.44 19.79 -4.68
C ARG A 170 7.39 19.91 -3.50
N GLU A 171 7.38 21.04 -2.79
CA GLU A 171 8.21 21.21 -1.59
C GLU A 171 7.85 20.21 -0.50
N GLN A 172 6.56 20.01 -0.21
CA GLN A 172 6.13 19.09 0.83
C GLN A 172 6.39 17.64 0.44
N PHE A 173 6.28 17.29 -0.86
CA PHE A 173 6.65 15.97 -1.35
C PHE A 173 8.13 15.68 -1.09
N VAL A 174 9.01 16.62 -1.47
CA VAL A 174 10.45 16.48 -1.23
C VAL A 174 10.74 16.38 0.26
N LYS A 175 10.19 17.28 1.10
CA LYS A 175 10.40 17.24 2.55
C LYS A 175 9.92 15.93 3.18
N LEU A 176 8.80 15.37 2.71
CA LEU A 176 8.29 14.09 3.19
C LEU A 176 9.25 12.95 2.83
N HIS A 177 9.59 12.80 1.56
CA HIS A 177 10.42 11.69 1.07
C HIS A 177 11.92 11.85 1.35
N SER A 178 12.38 13.02 1.78
CA SER A 178 13.73 13.22 2.35
C SER A 178 13.89 12.54 3.71
N GLN A 179 12.80 12.20 4.41
CA GLN A 179 12.88 11.48 5.67
C GLN A 179 13.24 10.00 5.44
N PRO A 180 13.90 9.34 6.41
CA PRO A 180 14.18 7.90 6.35
C PRO A 180 12.92 7.07 6.68
N ILE A 181 11.92 7.10 5.78
CA ILE A 181 10.59 6.53 6.01
C ILE A 181 10.65 5.02 6.23
N LEU A 182 11.37 4.29 5.38
CA LEU A 182 11.43 2.82 5.47
C LEU A 182 12.22 2.37 6.70
N GLU A 183 13.26 3.10 7.08
CA GLU A 183 14.07 2.83 8.26
C GLU A 183 13.31 3.13 9.54
N LYS A 184 12.50 4.20 9.56
CA LYS A 184 11.56 4.50 10.66
C LYS A 184 10.50 3.41 10.78
N LEU A 185 9.92 2.96 9.67
CA LEU A 185 8.98 1.84 9.65
C LEU A 185 9.63 0.56 10.20
N ALA A 186 10.83 0.22 9.72
CA ALA A 186 11.55 -0.96 10.19
C ALA A 186 11.82 -0.90 11.70
N SER A 187 12.26 0.26 12.19
CA SER A 187 12.47 0.50 13.62
C SER A 187 11.17 0.37 14.44
N HIS A 188 10.05 0.89 13.93
CA HIS A 188 8.75 0.76 14.58
C HIS A 188 8.31 -0.72 14.67
N LEU A 189 8.51 -1.49 13.60
CA LEU A 189 8.09 -2.88 13.54
C LEU A 189 8.98 -3.83 14.37
N LYS A 190 10.18 -3.40 14.80
CA LYS A 190 11.01 -4.16 15.76
C LYS A 190 10.28 -4.40 17.08
N LYS A 191 9.28 -3.60 17.45
CA LYS A 191 8.46 -3.83 18.65
C LYS A 191 7.66 -5.13 18.62
N PHE A 192 7.44 -5.72 17.43
CA PHE A 192 6.76 -7.00 17.27
C PHE A 192 7.66 -8.21 17.50
N LEU A 193 8.96 -8.01 17.65
CA LEU A 193 9.88 -9.03 18.11
C LEU A 193 9.60 -9.24 19.60
N LYS A 194 9.15 -10.44 20.00
CA LYS A 194 8.99 -10.76 21.42
C LYS A 194 10.36 -11.01 22.04
N PRO A 195 10.55 -10.76 23.35
CA PRO A 195 11.67 -11.34 24.06
C PRO A 195 11.52 -12.87 24.05
N ALA A 196 12.61 -13.59 23.75
CA ALA A 196 12.61 -15.03 23.59
C ALA A 196 12.10 -15.73 24.87
N GLU A 197 10.90 -16.31 24.80
CA GLU A 197 10.39 -17.23 25.82
C GLU A 197 10.90 -18.65 25.50
N PRO A 198 11.50 -19.39 26.47
CA PRO A 198 12.30 -20.60 26.20
C PRO A 198 11.58 -21.82 25.59
N HIS A 199 10.28 -21.75 25.31
CA HIS A 199 9.46 -22.94 25.05
C HIS A 199 8.82 -23.05 23.66
N ASP A 200 9.17 -22.19 22.69
CA ASP A 200 8.54 -22.26 21.36
C ASP A 200 9.53 -22.09 20.19
N ILE A 201 10.18 -23.20 19.80
CA ILE A 201 11.21 -23.27 18.75
C ILE A 201 10.71 -22.75 17.39
N THR A 202 9.39 -22.86 17.11
CA THR A 202 8.81 -22.39 15.85
C THR A 202 8.68 -20.86 15.77
N ASN A 203 8.51 -20.17 16.90
CA ASN A 203 8.49 -18.71 16.94
C ASN A 203 9.89 -18.14 16.71
N THR A 204 10.94 -18.82 17.15
CA THR A 204 12.33 -18.33 17.07
C THR A 204 12.79 -18.11 15.62
N LEU A 205 12.53 -19.06 14.71
CA LEU A 205 12.91 -18.93 13.29
C LEU A 205 12.17 -17.80 12.57
N GLN A 206 10.91 -17.56 12.94
CA GLN A 206 10.11 -16.52 12.31
C GLN A 206 10.50 -15.12 12.82
N GLU A 207 10.89 -15.01 14.08
CA GLU A 207 11.44 -13.80 14.67
C GLU A 207 12.82 -13.47 14.08
N GLU A 208 13.68 -14.47 13.89
CA GLU A 208 14.96 -14.31 13.18
C GLU A 208 14.75 -13.85 11.74
N LEU A 209 13.79 -14.46 11.02
CA LEU A 209 13.44 -14.04 9.67
C LEU A 209 12.95 -12.59 9.65
N LEU A 210 12.03 -12.21 10.55
CA LEU A 210 11.53 -10.85 10.67
C LEU A 210 12.67 -9.87 10.97
N LEU A 211 13.54 -10.19 11.93
CA LEU A 211 14.70 -9.37 12.26
C LEU A 211 15.64 -9.20 11.07
N SER A 212 15.87 -10.27 10.30
CA SER A 212 16.69 -10.20 9.08
C SER A 212 16.08 -9.29 8.03
N LEU A 213 14.76 -9.34 7.83
CA LEU A 213 14.03 -8.48 6.90
C LEU A 213 14.07 -7.01 7.33
N LEU A 214 13.87 -6.75 8.63
CA LEU A 214 13.89 -5.39 9.19
C LEU A 214 15.28 -4.75 9.17
N ASN A 215 16.35 -5.54 9.24
CA ASN A 215 17.71 -5.03 9.10
C ASN A 215 18.13 -4.83 7.62
N ASN A 216 17.52 -5.57 6.70
CA ASN A 216 17.77 -5.46 5.26
C ASN A 216 16.74 -4.55 4.57
N VAL A 217 16.71 -3.27 4.95
CA VAL A 217 15.86 -2.26 4.29
C VAL A 217 16.32 -2.08 2.83
N PRO A 218 15.40 -2.04 1.84
CA PRO A 218 15.75 -1.83 0.44
C PRO A 218 16.59 -0.56 0.23
N THR A 219 17.65 -0.68 -0.57
CA THR A 219 18.58 0.42 -0.85
C THR A 219 17.93 1.50 -1.71
N LYS A 220 18.38 2.74 -1.51
CA LYS A 220 17.97 3.88 -2.34
C LYS A 220 18.67 3.81 -3.69
N GLY A 221 17.99 4.30 -4.73
CA GLY A 221 18.60 4.55 -6.03
C GLY A 221 19.44 5.84 -6.04
N ASP A 222 19.82 6.26 -7.23
CA ASP A 222 20.63 7.45 -7.52
C ASP A 222 19.81 8.71 -7.89
N PHE A 223 18.49 8.60 -7.95
CA PHE A 223 17.60 9.72 -8.26
C PHE A 223 17.69 10.85 -7.22
N ASP A 224 18.04 12.06 -7.68
CA ASP A 224 18.00 13.26 -6.84
C ASP A 224 16.58 13.77 -6.68
N LEU A 225 16.04 13.59 -5.47
CA LEU A 225 14.69 14.01 -5.09
C LEU A 225 14.44 15.51 -5.30
N ASN A 226 15.48 16.36 -5.29
CA ASN A 226 15.28 17.80 -5.51
C ASN A 226 14.79 18.13 -6.93
N GLN A 227 14.99 17.24 -7.90
CA GLN A 227 14.46 17.43 -9.26
C GLN A 227 12.93 17.57 -9.29
N VAL A 228 12.22 17.00 -8.31
CA VAL A 228 10.75 17.13 -8.20
C VAL A 228 10.31 18.60 -8.11
N LYS A 229 11.09 19.47 -7.46
CA LYS A 229 10.75 20.90 -7.32
C LYS A 229 10.62 21.61 -8.67
N ASN A 230 11.38 21.16 -9.66
CA ASN A 230 11.42 21.74 -11.01
C ASN A 230 10.52 20.99 -12.00
N SER A 231 9.85 19.91 -11.58
CA SER A 231 9.04 19.09 -12.47
C SER A 231 7.66 19.70 -12.70
N VAL A 232 7.45 20.26 -13.90
CA VAL A 232 6.19 20.90 -14.30
C VAL A 232 5.02 19.91 -14.24
N PHE A 233 5.23 18.68 -14.72
CA PHE A 233 4.19 17.65 -14.83
C PHE A 233 4.10 16.73 -13.61
N PHE A 234 4.70 17.09 -12.48
CA PHE A 234 4.59 16.31 -11.25
C PHE A 234 3.15 16.29 -10.71
N PHE A 235 2.51 17.46 -10.69
CA PHE A 235 1.09 17.67 -10.42
C PHE A 235 0.61 18.68 -11.46
N SER A 236 -0.33 18.26 -12.32
CA SER A 236 -0.85 19.05 -13.44
C SER A 236 -2.29 18.71 -13.73
#